data_AF-A0A9D4QB66-F1
#
_entry.id   AF-A0A9D4QB66-F1
#
_cell.length_a   1.000
_cell.length_b   1.000
_cell.length_c   1.000
_cell.angle_alpha   90.00
_cell.angle_beta   90.00
_cell.angle_gamma   90.00
#
_symmetry.space_group_name_H-M   'P 1'
#
loop_
_entity.id
_entity.type
_entity.pdbx_description
1 polymer ?
#
loop_
_entity_poly.entity_id
_entity_poly.type
_entity_poly.pdbx_seq_one_letter_code
_entity_poly.pdbx_strand_id
1 'polypeptide(L)'
;MLHFFLNQLSGDVEIVEGSKKALRVFGKVTIVQESPSMVVLEWNSSPVNDLFADAVITVVLRAQCSAVPAKSLPSTLVKVDRMHFTECLMETLAEMFGEDSVGKVVKGERMMVTVNDRCAHINLRSLEVQCEGDDVLQQIVSTAVTKLYNSMAPLKV
;
A
#
# COMPACT_ATOMS: atom_id res chain seq x y z
N MET A 1 -10.14 15.50 0.93
CA MET A 1 -11.36 14.76 1.29
C MET A 1 -11.81 13.83 0.17
N LEU A 2 -12.19 14.33 -1.01
CA LEU A 2 -12.62 13.45 -2.11
C LEU A 2 -11.56 12.41 -2.51
N HIS A 3 -10.30 12.84 -2.67
CA HIS A 3 -9.17 11.94 -2.89
C HIS A 3 -9.06 10.82 -1.83
N PHE A 4 -9.39 11.11 -0.57
CA PHE A 4 -9.31 10.12 0.51
C PHE A 4 -10.31 8.99 0.29
N PHE A 5 -11.56 9.34 0.01
CA PHE A 5 -12.62 8.35 -0.18
C PHE A 5 -12.45 7.56 -1.48
N LEU A 6 -11.96 8.20 -2.56
CA LEU A 6 -11.65 7.51 -3.81
C LEU A 6 -10.48 6.52 -3.65
N ASN A 7 -9.50 6.86 -2.80
CA ASN A 7 -8.38 5.96 -2.52
C ASN A 7 -8.80 4.77 -1.66
N GLN A 8 -9.84 4.89 -0.83
CA GLN A 8 -10.45 3.72 -0.19
C GLN A 8 -11.15 2.81 -1.21
N LEU A 9 -11.81 3.39 -2.22
CA LEU A 9 -12.53 2.61 -3.23
C LEU A 9 -11.63 1.74 -4.11
N SER A 10 -10.46 2.25 -4.50
CA SER A 10 -9.63 1.64 -5.56
C SER A 10 -8.20 1.30 -5.11
N GLY A 11 -7.65 2.01 -4.12
CA GLY A 11 -6.28 1.86 -3.65
C GLY A 11 -5.21 2.44 -4.59
N ASP A 12 -5.56 2.82 -5.81
CA ASP A 12 -4.64 3.27 -6.88
C ASP A 12 -5.16 4.53 -7.60
N VAL A 13 -5.56 5.55 -6.84
CA VAL A 13 -5.98 6.83 -7.42
C VAL A 13 -4.79 7.58 -8.00
N GLU A 14 -4.83 7.84 -9.30
CA GLU A 14 -3.81 8.61 -10.00
C GLU A 14 -4.20 10.10 -10.04
N ILE A 15 -3.24 10.99 -9.84
CA ILE A 15 -3.41 12.42 -10.09
C ILE A 15 -3.07 12.66 -11.56
N VAL A 16 -4.03 13.16 -12.33
CA VAL A 16 -3.82 13.50 -13.74
C VAL A 16 -3.31 14.93 -13.81
N GLU A 17 -2.07 15.11 -14.27
CA GLU A 17 -1.46 16.42 -14.41
C GLU A 17 -2.10 17.21 -15.57
N GLY A 18 -2.52 18.45 -15.30
CA GLY A 18 -3.20 19.32 -16.25
C GLY A 18 -3.56 20.67 -15.64
N SER A 19 -4.34 21.49 -16.37
CA SER A 19 -4.79 22.82 -15.90
C SER A 19 -5.85 22.76 -14.80
N LYS A 20 -6.54 21.61 -14.65
CA LYS A 20 -7.55 21.36 -13.62
C LYS A 20 -7.10 20.22 -12.72
N LYS A 21 -7.54 20.24 -11.45
CA LYS A 21 -7.30 19.13 -10.51
C LYS A 21 -8.14 17.94 -10.92
N ALA A 22 -7.50 16.97 -11.59
CA ALA A 22 -8.13 15.76 -12.09
C ALA A 22 -7.58 14.52 -11.38
N LEU A 23 -8.46 13.58 -11.08
CA LEU A 23 -8.15 12.28 -10.49
C LEU A 23 -8.60 11.18 -11.43
N ARG A 24 -7.86 10.09 -11.50
CA ARG A 24 -8.26 8.91 -12.26
C ARG A 24 -8.33 7.69 -11.35
N VAL A 25 -9.44 6.96 -11.47
CA VAL A 25 -9.80 5.83 -10.62
C VAL A 25 -10.00 4.60 -11.49
N PHE A 26 -9.49 3.45 -11.03
CA PHE A 26 -9.46 2.18 -11.79
C PHE A 26 -8.77 2.27 -13.16
N GLY A 27 -8.04 3.35 -13.44
CA GLY A 27 -7.51 3.66 -14.79
C GLY A 27 -8.59 3.90 -15.86
N LYS A 28 -9.88 4.03 -15.48
CA LYS A 28 -11.02 4.08 -16.42
C LYS A 28 -11.94 5.28 -16.24
N VAL A 29 -12.07 5.80 -15.01
CA VAL A 29 -12.96 6.92 -14.70
C VAL A 29 -12.12 8.12 -14.30
N THR A 30 -12.27 9.22 -15.04
CA THR A 30 -11.60 10.49 -14.76
C THR A 30 -12.58 11.43 -14.05
N ILE A 31 -12.12 12.11 -13.01
CA ILE A 31 -12.91 12.99 -12.15
C ILE A 31 -12.22 14.34 -12.15
N VAL A 32 -12.90 15.36 -12.66
CA VAL A 32 -12.38 16.73 -12.77
C VAL A 32 -13.13 17.64 -11.82
N GLN A 33 -12.41 18.32 -10.94
CA GLN A 33 -13.01 19.32 -10.06
C GLN A 33 -13.06 20.68 -10.77
N GLU A 34 -14.26 21.05 -11.25
CA GLU A 34 -14.52 22.35 -11.89
C GLU A 34 -14.70 23.47 -10.86
N SER A 35 -15.37 23.17 -9.74
CA SER A 35 -15.58 24.11 -8.64
C SER A 35 -15.64 23.39 -7.30
N PRO A 36 -15.65 24.09 -6.14
CA PRO A 36 -15.78 23.44 -4.83
C PRO A 36 -17.04 22.58 -4.68
N SER A 37 -18.11 22.89 -5.41
CA SER A 37 -19.41 22.20 -5.35
C SER A 37 -19.76 21.44 -6.63
N MET A 38 -18.88 21.40 -7.63
CA MET A 38 -19.12 20.76 -8.92
C MET A 38 -17.94 19.88 -9.32
N VAL A 39 -18.25 18.63 -9.63
CA VAL A 39 -17.31 17.62 -10.10
C VAL A 39 -17.88 17.01 -11.38
N VAL A 40 -17.04 16.84 -12.38
CA VAL A 40 -17.38 16.21 -13.66
C VAL A 40 -16.71 14.85 -13.73
N LEU A 41 -17.45 13.82 -14.14
CA LEU A 41 -16.94 12.47 -14.34
C LEU A 41 -16.93 12.18 -15.84
N GLU A 42 -15.84 11.59 -16.32
CA GLU A 42 -15.64 11.20 -17.71
C GLU A 42 -15.16 9.76 -17.78
N TRP A 43 -15.84 8.92 -18.56
CA TRP A 43 -15.45 7.53 -18.80
C TRP A 43 -15.93 7.07 -20.18
N ASN A 44 -15.37 5.96 -20.67
CA ASN A 44 -15.87 5.29 -21.87
C ASN A 44 -16.91 4.25 -21.47
N SER A 45 -18.15 4.36 -21.96
CA SER A 45 -19.26 3.51 -21.54
C SER A 45 -19.04 2.04 -21.93
N SER A 46 -19.25 1.16 -20.96
CA SER A 46 -19.27 -0.29 -21.09
C SER A 46 -19.82 -0.88 -19.79
N PRO A 47 -20.37 -2.11 -19.78
CA PRO A 47 -20.93 -2.70 -18.55
C PRO A 47 -20.01 -2.65 -17.33
N VAL A 48 -18.69 -2.79 -17.55
CA VAL A 48 -17.68 -2.74 -16.48
C VAL A 48 -17.36 -1.30 -16.07
N ASN A 49 -17.16 -0.40 -17.03
CA ASN A 49 -16.83 0.99 -16.71
C ASN A 49 -18.02 1.75 -16.12
N ASP A 50 -19.26 1.39 -16.51
CA ASP A 50 -20.48 1.97 -15.96
C ASP A 50 -20.63 1.57 -14.49
N LEU A 51 -20.34 0.31 -14.13
CA LEU A 51 -20.25 -0.12 -12.74
C LEU A 51 -19.19 0.66 -11.95
N PHE A 52 -18.00 0.87 -12.54
CA PHE A 52 -16.97 1.70 -11.91
C PHE A 52 -17.42 3.15 -11.73
N ALA A 53 -18.10 3.72 -12.72
CA ALA A 53 -18.65 5.07 -12.63
C ALA A 53 -19.70 5.18 -11.52
N ASP A 54 -20.62 4.22 -11.40
CA ASP A 54 -21.63 4.17 -10.33
C ASP A 54 -20.99 4.08 -8.95
N ALA A 55 -19.94 3.28 -8.80
CA ALA A 55 -19.18 3.17 -7.56
C ALA A 55 -18.50 4.51 -7.20
N VAL A 56 -17.87 5.16 -8.18
CA VAL A 56 -17.25 6.49 -8.01
C VAL A 56 -18.31 7.53 -7.64
N ILE A 57 -19.46 7.56 -8.31
CA ILE A 57 -20.56 8.48 -8.02
C ILE A 57 -21.04 8.31 -6.57
N THR A 58 -21.25 7.06 -6.15
CA THR A 58 -21.66 6.73 -4.77
C THR A 58 -20.66 7.30 -3.76
N VAL A 59 -19.37 7.19 -4.04
CA VAL A 59 -18.30 7.73 -3.18
C VAL A 59 -18.26 9.26 -3.19
N VAL A 60 -18.46 9.92 -4.35
CA VAL A 60 -18.54 11.38 -4.45
C VAL A 60 -19.71 11.91 -3.61
N LEU A 61 -20.89 11.29 -3.73
CA LEU A 61 -22.07 11.67 -2.95
C LEU A 61 -21.85 11.44 -1.45
N ARG A 62 -21.27 10.30 -1.07
CA ARG A 62 -20.90 10.04 0.33
C ARG A 62 -19.93 11.08 0.87
N ALA A 63 -18.94 11.49 0.09
CA ALA A 63 -17.98 12.52 0.47
C ALA A 63 -18.65 13.88 0.68
N GLN A 64 -19.68 14.20 -0.11
CA GLN A 64 -20.48 15.42 0.05
C GLN A 64 -21.36 15.39 1.32
N CYS A 65 -21.96 14.24 1.63
CA CYS A 65 -22.80 14.06 2.83
C CYS A 65 -22.00 13.92 4.13
N SER A 66 -20.70 13.67 4.05
CA SER A 66 -19.85 13.43 5.21
C SER A 66 -19.67 14.70 6.04
N ALA A 67 -20.22 14.71 7.26
CA ALA A 67 -20.00 15.76 8.26
C ALA A 67 -18.59 15.76 8.88
N VAL A 68 -17.73 14.80 8.50
CA VAL A 68 -16.37 14.66 9.02
C VAL A 68 -15.52 15.86 8.58
N PRO A 69 -14.97 16.67 9.50
CA PRO A 69 -14.07 17.76 9.13
C PRO A 69 -12.87 17.25 8.34
N ALA A 70 -12.45 17.96 7.29
CA ALA A 70 -11.30 17.56 6.47
C ALA A 70 -10.01 17.35 7.27
N LYS A 71 -9.89 17.94 8.46
CA LYS A 71 -8.76 17.84 9.39
C LYS A 71 -8.75 16.55 10.23
N SER A 72 -9.86 15.83 10.34
CA SER A 72 -9.96 14.56 11.09
C SER A 72 -9.87 13.33 10.18
N LEU A 73 -9.67 13.52 8.87
CA LEU A 73 -9.41 12.41 7.96
C LEU A 73 -7.94 11.99 8.12
N PRO A 74 -7.66 10.69 8.36
CA PRO A 74 -6.30 10.17 8.29
C PRO A 74 -5.69 10.55 6.93
N SER A 75 -4.45 11.03 6.90
CA SER A 75 -3.77 11.24 5.61
C SER A 75 -3.68 9.90 4.89
N THR A 76 -4.29 9.76 3.70
CA THR A 76 -4.27 8.53 2.86
C THR A 76 -2.88 8.08 2.39
N LEU A 77 -1.82 8.70 2.88
CA LEU A 77 -0.44 8.35 2.60
C LEU A 77 0.23 7.77 3.84
N VAL A 78 -0.48 6.99 4.67
CA VAL A 78 0.21 6.05 5.57
C VAL A 78 0.74 4.91 4.71
N LYS A 79 1.74 5.21 3.88
CA LYS A 79 2.63 4.18 3.39
C LYS A 79 3.26 3.55 4.63
N VAL A 80 3.38 2.23 4.63
CA VAL A 80 4.15 1.53 5.67
C VAL A 80 5.46 2.29 5.84
N ASP A 81 5.68 2.83 7.04
CA ASP A 81 6.95 3.47 7.34
C ASP A 81 8.02 2.39 7.20
N ARG A 82 8.90 2.57 6.22
CA ARG A 82 9.92 1.58 5.88
C ARG A 82 10.93 1.41 7.00
N MET A 83 11.20 2.48 7.75
CA MET A 83 12.11 2.42 8.89
C MET A 83 11.49 1.56 9.99
N HIS A 84 10.23 1.84 10.33
CA HIS A 84 9.48 1.05 11.31
C HIS A 84 9.29 -0.41 10.88
N PHE A 85 8.97 -0.67 9.60
CA PHE A 85 8.88 -2.03 9.08
C PHE A 85 10.21 -2.78 9.20
N THR A 86 11.32 -2.11 8.93
CA THR A 86 12.66 -2.74 9.02
C THR A 86 12.99 -3.08 10.47
N GLU A 87 12.71 -2.18 11.41
CA GLU A 87 12.89 -2.43 12.86
C GLU A 87 12.03 -3.60 13.35
N CYS A 88 10.71 -3.57 13.09
CA CYS A 88 9.82 -4.65 13.49
C CYS A 88 10.20 -5.99 12.83
N LEU A 89 10.69 -5.97 11.59
CA LEU A 89 11.12 -7.18 10.90
C LEU A 89 12.39 -7.76 11.54
N MET A 90 13.34 -6.93 11.96
CA MET A 90 14.51 -7.39 12.71
C MET A 90 14.10 -8.02 14.04
N GLU A 91 13.22 -7.38 14.79
CA GLU A 91 12.72 -7.90 16.08
C GLU A 91 12.00 -9.23 15.89
N THR A 92 11.11 -9.32 14.89
CA THR A 92 10.36 -10.55 14.58
C THR A 92 11.31 -11.69 14.22
N LEU A 93 12.32 -11.44 13.37
CA LEU A 93 13.27 -12.47 12.95
C LEU A 93 14.23 -12.85 14.08
N ALA A 94 14.61 -11.90 14.95
CA ALA A 94 15.39 -12.18 16.14
C ALA A 94 14.61 -13.01 17.17
N GLU A 95 13.31 -12.79 17.32
CA GLU A 95 12.43 -13.61 18.16
C GLU A 95 12.28 -15.04 17.59
N MET A 96 12.21 -15.19 16.27
CA MET A 96 12.08 -16.50 15.61
C MET A 96 13.37 -17.31 15.61
N PHE A 97 14.52 -16.67 15.38
CA PHE A 97 15.79 -17.34 15.07
C PHE A 97 16.95 -17.00 16.02
N GLY A 98 16.76 -16.07 16.96
CA GLY A 98 17.79 -15.55 17.86
C GLY A 98 18.47 -14.27 17.34
N GLU A 99 18.97 -13.44 18.26
CA GLU A 99 19.59 -12.15 17.94
C GLU A 99 20.84 -12.26 17.07
N ASP A 100 21.62 -13.33 17.22
CA ASP A 100 22.85 -13.56 16.45
C ASP A 100 22.59 -13.98 15.00
N SER A 101 21.36 -14.42 14.71
CA SER A 101 20.94 -14.87 13.38
C SER A 101 20.59 -13.72 12.44
N VAL A 102 20.33 -12.52 12.96
CA VAL A 102 19.94 -11.35 12.15
C VAL A 102 21.15 -10.46 11.87
N GLY A 103 21.40 -10.17 10.59
CA GLY A 103 22.48 -9.28 10.20
C GLY A 103 22.29 -7.86 10.74
N LYS A 104 23.18 -7.42 11.65
CA LYS A 104 23.17 -6.09 12.28
C LYS A 104 23.40 -4.91 11.32
N VAL A 105 23.67 -5.18 10.04
CA VAL A 105 23.95 -4.18 9.01
C VAL A 105 22.98 -4.34 7.86
N VAL A 106 22.07 -3.38 7.71
CA VAL A 106 21.25 -3.23 6.49
C VAL A 106 22.08 -2.47 5.46
N LYS A 107 22.49 -3.15 4.40
CA LYS A 107 23.19 -2.50 3.28
C LYS A 107 22.15 -2.03 2.26
N GLY A 108 21.73 -0.77 2.37
CA GLY A 108 20.73 -0.19 1.48
C GLY A 108 19.34 -0.77 1.74
N GLU A 109 18.80 -1.51 0.77
CA GLU A 109 17.48 -2.15 0.86
C GLU A 109 17.55 -3.68 0.98
N ARG A 110 18.71 -4.21 1.40
CA ARG A 110 18.91 -5.65 1.62
C ARG A 110 19.24 -5.95 3.07
N MET A 111 18.54 -6.94 3.59
CA MET A 111 18.78 -7.54 4.90
C MET A 111 19.15 -9.00 4.72
N MET A 112 19.88 -9.55 5.69
CA MET A 112 20.39 -10.90 5.66
C MET A 112 20.10 -11.58 6.99
N VAL A 113 19.66 -12.83 6.93
CA VAL A 113 19.47 -13.70 8.09
C VAL A 113 20.26 -14.98 7.87
N THR A 114 21.01 -15.40 8.88
CA THR A 114 21.80 -16.62 8.86
C THR A 114 21.31 -17.56 9.94
N VAL A 115 20.90 -18.77 9.56
CA VAL A 115 20.44 -19.83 10.47
C VAL A 115 21.18 -21.11 10.11
N ASN A 116 21.91 -21.71 11.05
CA ASN A 116 22.66 -22.96 10.83
C ASN A 116 23.54 -22.93 9.56
N ASP A 117 24.36 -21.88 9.41
CA ASP A 117 25.24 -21.64 8.24
C ASP A 117 24.53 -21.42 6.90
N ARG A 118 23.20 -21.29 6.91
CA ARG A 118 22.37 -21.02 5.73
C ARG A 118 21.92 -19.58 5.73
N CYS A 119 22.05 -18.92 4.58
CA CYS A 119 21.87 -17.49 4.47
C CYS A 119 20.65 -17.14 3.60
N ALA A 120 19.72 -16.40 4.17
CA ALA A 120 18.55 -15.86 3.49
C ALA A 120 18.71 -14.36 3.26
N HIS A 121 18.60 -13.95 2.00
CA HIS A 121 18.65 -12.55 1.56
C HIS A 121 17.25 -12.01 1.36
N ILE A 122 16.94 -10.91 2.04
CA ILE A 122 15.62 -10.27 2.01
C ILE A 122 15.77 -8.92 1.30
N ASN A 123 14.96 -8.71 0.27
CA ASN A 123 14.83 -7.42 -0.40
C ASN A 123 13.71 -6.62 0.28
N LEU A 124 14.05 -5.56 1.02
CA LEU A 124 13.10 -4.75 1.77
C LEU A 124 12.19 -3.89 0.86
N ARG A 125 12.50 -3.78 -0.44
CA ARG A 125 11.66 -3.10 -1.43
C ARG A 125 10.65 -4.05 -2.07
N SER A 126 11.10 -5.19 -2.60
CA SER A 126 10.22 -6.15 -3.29
C SER A 126 9.56 -7.15 -2.35
N LEU A 127 10.02 -7.23 -1.10
CA LEU A 127 9.64 -8.24 -0.10
C LEU A 127 10.04 -9.68 -0.50
N GLU A 128 10.86 -9.84 -1.54
CA GLU A 128 11.33 -11.13 -2.00
C GLU A 128 12.44 -11.66 -1.09
N VAL A 129 12.39 -12.97 -0.83
CA VAL A 129 13.37 -13.69 -0.03
C VAL A 129 14.03 -14.76 -0.88
N GLN A 130 15.36 -14.80 -0.85
CA GLN A 130 16.17 -15.77 -1.59
C GLN A 130 17.08 -16.51 -0.60
N CYS A 131 17.06 -17.83 -0.59
CA CYS A 131 17.98 -18.65 0.19
C CYS A 131 18.55 -19.77 -0.67
N GLU A 132 19.86 -19.84 -0.80
CA GLU A 132 20.50 -20.90 -1.58
C GLU A 132 20.54 -22.21 -0.76
N GLY A 133 19.96 -23.26 -1.32
CA GLY A 133 19.99 -24.61 -0.75
C GLY A 133 19.00 -24.88 0.38
N ASP A 134 18.20 -23.89 0.83
CA ASP A 134 17.16 -24.04 1.86
C ASP A 134 15.79 -23.52 1.46
N ASP A 135 15.01 -24.34 0.78
CA ASP A 135 13.63 -23.97 0.41
C ASP A 135 12.74 -23.78 1.65
N VAL A 136 13.02 -24.51 2.74
CA VAL A 136 12.21 -24.44 3.96
C VAL A 136 12.44 -23.11 4.68
N LEU A 137 13.70 -22.74 4.91
CA LEU A 137 14.06 -21.45 5.49
C LEU A 137 13.56 -20.30 4.62
N GLN A 138 13.71 -20.41 3.29
CA GLN A 138 13.18 -19.40 2.36
C GLN A 138 11.66 -19.19 2.55
N GLN A 139 10.88 -20.28 2.62
CA GLN A 139 9.43 -20.20 2.80
C GLN A 139 9.03 -19.63 4.17
N ILE A 140 9.73 -20.02 5.23
CA ILE A 140 9.46 -19.52 6.59
C ILE A 140 9.72 -18.00 6.64
N VAL A 141 10.90 -17.56 6.18
CA VAL A 141 11.28 -16.15 6.19
C VAL A 141 10.37 -15.34 5.26
N SER A 142 10.05 -15.85 4.06
CA SER A 142 9.08 -15.22 3.16
C SER A 142 7.72 -15.03 3.83
N THR A 143 7.23 -16.04 4.54
CA THR A 143 5.94 -15.97 5.23
C THR A 143 5.95 -14.91 6.34
N ALA A 144 7.03 -14.84 7.14
CA ALA A 144 7.17 -13.85 8.19
C ALA A 144 7.18 -12.42 7.62
N VAL A 145 7.99 -12.18 6.57
CA VAL A 145 8.08 -10.88 5.87
C VAL A 145 6.72 -10.45 5.34
N THR A 146 6.02 -11.33 4.60
CA THR A 146 4.72 -11.01 4.01
C THR A 146 3.64 -10.76 5.06
N LYS A 147 3.56 -11.60 6.10
CA LYS A 147 2.56 -11.44 7.16
C LYS A 147 2.78 -10.14 7.95
N LEU A 148 4.03 -9.84 8.32
CA LEU A 148 4.35 -8.61 9.03
C LEU A 148 4.02 -7.37 8.18
N TYR A 149 4.39 -7.39 6.91
CA TYR A 149 4.07 -6.29 6.00
C TYR A 149 2.56 -6.07 5.89
N ASN A 150 1.78 -7.13 5.73
CA ASN A 150 0.32 -7.05 5.64
C ASN A 150 -0.34 -6.56 6.95
N SER A 151 0.25 -6.87 8.11
CA SER A 151 -0.24 -6.39 9.41
C SER A 151 0.00 -4.89 9.64
N MET A 152 1.03 -4.32 9.01
CA MET A 152 1.37 -2.90 9.13
C MET A 152 0.89 -2.06 7.95
N ALA A 153 0.57 -2.71 6.83
CA ALA A 153 -0.08 -2.06 5.70
C ALA A 153 -1.47 -1.57 6.13
N PRO A 154 -1.87 -0.35 5.76
CA PRO A 154 -3.23 0.10 6.00
C PRO A 154 -4.18 -0.90 5.36
N LEU A 155 -5.23 -1.28 6.11
CA LEU A 155 -6.26 -2.19 5.63
C LEU A 155 -6.76 -1.69 4.27
N LYS A 156 -6.53 -2.49 3.22
CA LYS A 156 -7.25 -2.34 1.95
C LYS A 156 -8.69 -2.78 2.25
N VAL A 157 -9.52 -1.83 2.69
CA VAL A 157 -10.97 -2.02 2.87
C VAL A 157 -11.68 -1.57 1.62
#